data_AF-A0A6V7BY49-F1
#
_entry.id   AF-A0A6V7BY49-F1
#
_cell.length_a   1.000
_cell.length_b   1.000
_cell.length_c   1.000
_cell.angle_alpha   90.00
_cell.angle_beta   90.00
_cell.angle_gamma   90.00
#
_symmetry.space_group_name_H-M   'P 1'
#
loop_
_entity.id
_entity.type
_entity.pdbx_description
1 polymer ?
#
loop_
_entity_poly.entity_id
_entity_poly.type
_entity_poly.pdbx_seq_one_letter_code
_entity_poly.pdbx_strand_id
1 'polypeptide(L)'
;MSTASRALPQRRPTPRLTTGLLTAGLIATGLCAASSASAAGCTAGTWVARSNEAGMPAVRYETTHFAFRWNGDGVSSADVRAAGEHLEMVWDTFINRLQFPEPACTSATKYKASIHLDAGFGLSGGVTGSGNMGMWMAPGGLRDHWGLAHELTHALQGQTLSLRDSDFTGWIWESHANWMTHQLPEFHSSDVHCSSMLVNYPHLYLGSTRDRYCNWQFLEYLKNRYGYAIINDLWAKAPKPGDPAQRSADPFTVIRTNMGWTQSQLNDVFGDWALRNVNWDYTNPDGSDQGALYRARYGGNASFDPQRNQDWDNRDRALRMTVLDPVAGQANRYRVPFEWAPQRWGYNLVQLIPASGATSFTVAFEGQVQSAPAVTTLPGLATDPASIPLPDSDWRWGVVSIDSGGRARYSALQRGAKASVNVTRNSGDRAVYLMVMGAPSTMQKIKWDQSYYAIYRYPWSVTLTNAAPAGSQPGAPTPTLVGRRHANGGGWVASTANVASTAYVGPRARVLAGNVLGNARIDGHATVMGGTVQGNAVLDGLTVWHPGATIGANAQANTAFMGPGAFVAVNIAGTTQVRGDIELREGTTPTQGVFYGYADDATMRNPEFGADLRQAVPEITARPAGW
;
A
#
# COMPACT_ATOMS: atom_id res chain seq x y z
N MET A 1 -27.61 -29.99 -49.92
CA MET A 1 -28.37 -31.21 -49.55
C MET A 1 -28.90 -31.00 -48.14
N SER A 2 -30.16 -30.55 -47.98
CA SER A 2 -31.33 -31.40 -47.63
C SER A 2 -31.08 -32.15 -46.32
N THR A 3 -31.82 -32.06 -45.21
CA THR A 3 -33.25 -31.82 -44.91
C THR A 3 -33.36 -31.81 -43.35
N ALA A 4 -34.14 -30.93 -42.71
CA ALA A 4 -35.44 -31.20 -42.05
C ALA A 4 -35.41 -32.34 -40.98
N SER A 5 -36.05 -32.34 -39.80
CA SER A 5 -37.08 -31.52 -39.12
C SER A 5 -37.38 -32.18 -37.74
N ARG A 6 -37.82 -31.40 -36.73
CA ARG A 6 -38.81 -31.75 -35.64
C ARG A 6 -38.46 -32.90 -34.64
N ALA A 7 -38.89 -32.97 -33.37
CA ALA A 7 -39.83 -32.23 -32.51
C ALA A 7 -39.56 -32.54 -31.01
N LEU A 8 -40.08 -31.65 -30.15
CA LEU A 8 -40.30 -31.67 -28.68
C LEU A 8 -41.04 -32.93 -28.15
N PRO A 9 -41.00 -33.30 -26.84
CA PRO A 9 -41.79 -32.60 -25.82
C PRO A 9 -41.25 -32.50 -24.37
N GLN A 10 -41.87 -31.53 -23.69
CA GLN A 10 -41.81 -31.17 -22.27
C GLN A 10 -42.12 -32.34 -21.31
N ARG A 11 -41.44 -32.34 -20.15
CA ARG A 11 -42.00 -32.88 -18.89
C ARG A 11 -41.68 -31.95 -17.71
N ARG A 12 -42.73 -31.58 -16.99
CA ARG A 12 -42.72 -30.89 -15.68
C ARG A 12 -42.13 -31.80 -14.59
N PRO A 13 -41.51 -31.26 -13.53
CA PRO A 13 -41.36 -31.99 -12.27
C PRO A 13 -42.30 -31.45 -11.18
N THR A 14 -42.99 -32.37 -10.51
CA THR A 14 -43.57 -32.18 -9.17
C THR A 14 -42.56 -32.61 -8.09
N PRO A 15 -42.65 -32.09 -6.85
CA PRO A 15 -41.57 -32.15 -5.88
C PRO A 15 -41.66 -33.38 -4.97
N ARG A 16 -40.51 -33.88 -4.52
CA ARG A 16 -40.39 -34.66 -3.28
C ARG A 16 -39.19 -34.17 -2.48
N LEU A 17 -39.49 -33.71 -1.27
CA LEU A 17 -38.52 -33.43 -0.22
C LEU A 17 -37.81 -34.74 0.18
N THR A 18 -36.50 -34.66 0.38
CA THR A 18 -35.82 -35.35 1.47
C THR A 18 -34.60 -34.53 1.91
N THR A 19 -34.52 -34.40 3.22
CA THR A 19 -33.65 -33.59 4.06
C THR A 19 -32.17 -34.00 4.02
N GLY A 20 -31.31 -32.99 4.14
CA GLY A 20 -29.99 -33.11 4.75
C GLY A 20 -28.84 -32.67 3.87
N LEU A 21 -28.49 -31.38 3.88
CA LEU A 21 -27.15 -30.95 3.47
C LEU A 21 -26.80 -29.57 4.03
N LEU A 22 -25.68 -29.57 4.77
CA LEU A 22 -24.65 -28.55 4.89
C LEU A 22 -25.01 -27.15 4.40
N THR A 23 -25.03 -26.20 5.34
CA THR A 23 -24.94 -24.76 5.11
C THR A 23 -23.58 -24.40 4.50
N ALA A 24 -23.42 -24.69 3.21
CA ALA A 24 -22.43 -24.04 2.37
C ALA A 24 -22.98 -22.65 2.05
N GLY A 25 -22.43 -21.62 2.69
CA GLY A 25 -22.65 -20.22 2.32
C GLY A 25 -22.08 -19.96 0.93
N LEU A 26 -22.88 -20.24 -0.10
CA LEU A 26 -22.69 -19.68 -1.43
C LEU A 26 -22.84 -18.16 -1.30
N ILE A 27 -21.72 -17.44 -1.40
CA ILE A 27 -21.76 -16.06 -1.88
C ILE A 27 -22.22 -16.18 -3.33
N ALA A 28 -23.53 -16.18 -3.53
CA ALA A 28 -24.09 -15.75 -4.78
C ALA A 28 -23.48 -14.35 -5.01
N THR A 29 -22.73 -14.22 -6.08
CA THR A 29 -22.34 -12.94 -6.66
C THR A 29 -23.63 -12.19 -6.98
N GLY A 30 -24.18 -11.53 -5.97
CA GLY A 30 -25.14 -10.47 -6.14
C GLY A 30 -24.40 -9.33 -6.80
N LEU A 31 -24.38 -9.36 -8.13
CA LEU A 31 -24.48 -8.13 -8.91
C LEU A 31 -25.78 -7.45 -8.44
N CYS A 32 -25.74 -6.79 -7.29
CA CYS A 32 -26.51 -5.57 -7.15
C CYS A 32 -25.92 -4.68 -8.23
N ALA A 33 -26.57 -4.68 -9.40
CA ALA A 33 -26.54 -3.53 -10.26
C ALA A 33 -26.95 -2.36 -9.35
N ALA A 34 -25.95 -1.67 -8.80
CA ALA A 34 -26.16 -0.30 -8.38
C ALA A 34 -26.76 0.32 -9.62
N SER A 35 -28.06 0.64 -9.55
CA SER A 35 -28.71 1.45 -10.55
C SER A 35 -27.79 2.66 -10.70
N SER A 36 -27.11 2.73 -11.84
CA SER A 36 -26.37 3.90 -12.26
C SER A 36 -27.39 5.01 -12.34
N ALA A 37 -27.56 5.72 -11.21
CA ALA A 37 -28.23 6.98 -11.19
C ALA A 37 -27.43 7.81 -12.19
N SER A 38 -28.01 8.00 -13.37
CA SER A 38 -27.51 8.92 -14.38
C SER A 38 -27.12 10.20 -13.63
N ALA A 39 -25.90 10.70 -13.84
CA ALA A 39 -25.55 12.04 -13.43
C ALA A 39 -26.71 12.94 -13.87
N ALA A 40 -27.44 13.54 -12.91
CA ALA A 40 -28.29 14.66 -13.21
C ALA A 40 -27.34 15.70 -13.85
N GLY A 41 -27.50 15.94 -15.14
CA GLY A 41 -26.51 16.69 -15.92
C GLY A 41 -26.24 18.03 -15.27
N CYS A 42 -24.96 18.39 -15.14
CA CYS A 42 -24.58 19.71 -14.68
C CYS A 42 -25.21 20.78 -15.57
N THR A 43 -25.51 21.93 -14.98
CA THR A 43 -26.04 23.09 -15.70
C THR A 43 -25.03 23.47 -16.78
N ALA A 44 -25.45 23.37 -18.05
CA ALA A 44 -24.63 23.80 -19.18
C ALA A 44 -24.24 25.27 -18.99
N GLY A 45 -22.99 25.61 -19.31
CA GLY A 45 -22.45 26.90 -18.97
C GLY A 45 -21.23 27.29 -19.78
N THR A 46 -20.83 28.54 -19.63
CA THR A 46 -19.64 29.09 -20.28
C THR A 46 -18.48 29.11 -19.28
N TRP A 47 -17.33 28.60 -19.72
CA TRP A 47 -16.08 28.67 -18.97
C TRP A 47 -15.42 30.03 -19.19
N VAL A 48 -15.30 30.81 -18.12
CA VAL A 48 -14.71 32.15 -18.13
C VAL A 48 -13.44 32.18 -17.28
N ALA A 49 -12.41 32.86 -17.78
CA ALA A 49 -11.23 33.16 -16.97
C ALA A 49 -11.55 34.31 -16.00
N ARG A 50 -11.17 34.19 -14.73
CA ARG A 50 -11.25 35.31 -13.80
C ARG A 50 -10.21 36.37 -14.15
N SER A 51 -10.61 37.61 -14.40
CA SER A 51 -9.65 38.67 -14.73
C SER A 51 -8.70 39.00 -13.56
N ASN A 52 -9.15 38.81 -12.32
CA ASN A 52 -8.44 39.17 -11.08
C ASN A 52 -8.25 37.99 -10.11
N GLU A 53 -7.73 36.87 -10.60
CA GLU A 53 -7.40 35.72 -9.72
C GLU A 53 -6.35 36.15 -8.68
N ALA A 54 -6.65 35.95 -7.39
CA ALA A 54 -5.84 36.48 -6.30
C ALA A 54 -4.40 35.93 -6.36
N GLY A 55 -3.42 36.84 -6.34
CA GLY A 55 -1.99 36.50 -6.36
C GLY A 55 -1.47 35.98 -7.70
N MET A 56 -2.22 36.15 -8.80
CA MET A 56 -1.80 35.73 -10.13
C MET A 56 -1.79 36.90 -11.13
N PRO A 57 -0.90 36.90 -12.13
CA PRO A 57 -0.85 37.92 -13.16
C PRO A 57 -2.01 37.79 -14.17
N ALA A 58 -2.01 38.71 -15.15
CA ALA A 58 -2.99 38.71 -16.22
C ALA A 58 -2.94 37.41 -17.05
N VAL A 59 -4.10 37.03 -17.59
CA VAL A 59 -4.21 35.92 -18.54
C VAL A 59 -3.47 36.26 -19.82
N ARG A 60 -2.68 35.31 -20.32
CA ARG A 60 -1.90 35.46 -21.57
C ARG A 60 -2.18 34.38 -22.60
N TYR A 61 -2.74 33.25 -22.19
CA TYR A 61 -3.22 32.21 -23.09
C TYR A 61 -4.39 31.47 -22.45
N GLU A 62 -5.35 31.04 -23.26
CA GLU A 62 -6.54 30.34 -22.81
C GLU A 62 -6.86 29.17 -23.72
N THR A 63 -7.41 28.12 -23.12
CA THR A 63 -8.14 27.05 -23.79
C THR A 63 -9.59 27.08 -23.31
N THR A 64 -10.38 26.02 -23.54
CA THR A 64 -11.77 25.95 -23.06
C THR A 64 -11.84 25.99 -21.54
N HIS A 65 -11.03 25.18 -20.85
CA HIS A 65 -11.09 24.97 -19.40
C HIS A 65 -9.92 25.60 -18.64
N PHE A 66 -8.90 26.13 -19.31
CA PHE A 66 -7.67 26.61 -18.67
C PHE A 66 -7.32 28.06 -19.05
N ALA A 67 -6.77 28.81 -18.09
CA ALA A 67 -6.28 30.17 -18.28
C ALA A 67 -4.85 30.29 -17.74
N PHE A 68 -3.88 30.44 -18.64
CA PHE A 68 -2.46 30.52 -18.35
C PHE A 68 -2.02 31.97 -18.11
N ARG A 69 -1.21 32.16 -17.06
CA ARG A 69 -0.82 33.47 -16.51
C ARG A 69 0.66 33.46 -16.16
N TRP A 70 1.41 34.47 -16.61
CA TRP A 70 2.81 34.66 -16.23
C TRP A 70 3.27 36.10 -16.49
N ASN A 71 4.32 36.50 -15.79
CA ASN A 71 5.03 37.76 -16.02
C ASN A 71 6.25 37.56 -16.93
N GLY A 72 6.64 38.61 -17.67
CA GLY A 72 7.82 38.59 -18.55
C GLY A 72 7.71 37.65 -19.75
N ASP A 73 8.77 37.50 -20.54
CA ASP A 73 8.71 36.78 -21.83
C ASP A 73 9.47 35.44 -21.85
N GLY A 74 9.86 34.94 -20.67
CA GLY A 74 10.64 33.70 -20.50
C GLY A 74 9.85 32.40 -20.63
N VAL A 75 8.57 32.46 -21.01
CA VAL A 75 7.70 31.28 -21.16
C VAL A 75 7.48 30.99 -22.65
N SER A 76 7.86 29.79 -23.06
CA SER A 76 7.69 29.30 -24.44
C SER A 76 6.22 29.16 -24.81
N SER A 77 5.78 29.92 -25.81
CA SER A 77 4.40 29.82 -26.31
C SER A 77 4.08 28.45 -26.93
N ALA A 78 5.09 27.72 -27.40
CA ALA A 78 4.91 26.37 -27.92
C ALA A 78 4.60 25.38 -26.79
N ASP A 79 5.35 25.44 -25.68
CA ASP A 79 5.13 24.59 -24.53
C ASP A 79 3.78 24.88 -23.86
N VAL A 80 3.38 26.15 -23.76
CA VAL A 80 2.06 26.54 -23.22
C VAL A 80 0.91 26.01 -24.07
N ARG A 81 1.02 26.06 -25.40
CA ARG A 81 0.01 25.47 -26.29
C ARG A 81 -0.08 23.95 -26.14
N ALA A 82 1.07 23.26 -26.14
CA ALA A 82 1.11 21.81 -25.96
C ALA A 82 0.54 21.37 -24.60
N ALA A 83 0.90 22.07 -23.52
CA ALA A 83 0.36 21.81 -22.19
C ALA A 83 -1.15 22.08 -22.12
N GLY A 84 -1.62 23.14 -22.78
CA GLY A 84 -3.05 23.44 -22.90
C GLY A 84 -3.82 22.34 -23.61
N GLU A 85 -3.32 21.86 -24.76
CA GLU A 85 -3.92 20.74 -25.51
C GLU A 85 -3.94 19.45 -24.68
N HIS A 86 -2.85 19.13 -23.99
CA HIS A 86 -2.78 17.98 -23.09
C HIS A 86 -3.79 18.09 -21.94
N LEU A 87 -3.84 19.25 -21.25
CA LEU A 87 -4.77 19.48 -20.14
C LEU A 87 -6.25 19.39 -20.57
N GLU A 88 -6.60 19.78 -21.80
CA GLU A 88 -7.94 19.58 -22.35
C GLU A 88 -8.27 18.10 -22.55
N MET A 89 -7.31 17.28 -23.00
CA MET A 89 -7.47 15.81 -23.06
C MET A 89 -7.61 15.20 -21.67
N VAL A 90 -6.82 15.67 -20.70
CA VAL A 90 -6.92 15.25 -19.30
C VAL A 90 -8.30 15.62 -18.75
N TRP A 91 -8.79 16.83 -19.01
CA TRP A 91 -10.11 17.29 -18.60
C TRP A 91 -11.21 16.38 -19.16
N ASP A 92 -11.20 16.11 -20.46
CA ASP A 92 -12.17 15.20 -21.10
C ASP A 92 -12.12 13.81 -20.46
N THR A 93 -10.92 13.30 -20.22
CA THR A 93 -10.75 12.01 -19.54
C THR A 93 -11.35 12.05 -18.14
N PHE A 94 -11.03 13.05 -17.33
CA PHE A 94 -11.42 13.12 -15.92
C PHE A 94 -12.91 13.40 -15.74
N ILE A 95 -13.47 14.34 -16.49
CA ILE A 95 -14.85 14.78 -16.32
C ILE A 95 -15.82 13.96 -17.17
N ASN A 96 -15.50 13.69 -18.44
CA ASN A 96 -16.45 13.01 -19.34
C ASN A 96 -16.32 11.49 -19.27
N ARG A 97 -15.10 10.94 -19.27
CA ARG A 97 -14.90 9.48 -19.25
C ARG A 97 -14.94 8.88 -17.85
N LEU A 98 -14.19 9.44 -16.91
CA LEU A 98 -14.14 8.96 -15.52
C LEU A 98 -15.34 9.47 -14.70
N GLN A 99 -16.03 10.52 -15.17
CA GLN A 99 -17.19 11.11 -14.50
C GLN A 99 -16.88 11.68 -13.11
N PHE A 100 -15.67 12.19 -12.91
CA PHE A 100 -15.33 12.92 -11.68
C PHE A 100 -16.24 14.16 -11.55
N PRO A 101 -16.66 14.58 -10.34
CA PRO A 101 -17.59 15.69 -10.17
C PRO A 101 -17.14 16.97 -10.88
N GLU A 102 -17.98 17.48 -11.78
CA GLU A 102 -17.71 18.71 -12.51
C GLU A 102 -17.73 19.93 -11.55
N PRO A 103 -16.70 20.78 -11.57
CA PRO A 103 -16.70 22.04 -10.82
C PRO A 103 -17.85 22.96 -11.21
N ALA A 104 -18.43 23.65 -10.23
CA ALA A 104 -19.55 24.58 -10.44
C ALA A 104 -20.74 23.94 -11.20
N CYS A 105 -21.04 22.66 -10.92
CA CYS A 105 -22.07 21.87 -11.59
C CYS A 105 -23.46 22.54 -11.64
N THR A 106 -23.82 23.37 -10.65
CA THR A 106 -25.13 24.05 -10.58
C THR A 106 -25.14 25.45 -11.17
N SER A 107 -24.04 25.89 -11.79
CA SER A 107 -23.87 27.24 -12.33
C SER A 107 -23.66 27.24 -13.85
N ALA A 108 -24.35 28.15 -14.54
CA ALA A 108 -24.12 28.44 -15.95
C ALA A 108 -22.84 29.28 -16.19
N THR A 109 -22.31 29.93 -15.15
CA THR A 109 -20.99 30.56 -15.18
C THR A 109 -19.99 29.63 -14.52
N LYS A 110 -19.06 29.10 -15.32
CA LYS A 110 -18.00 28.18 -14.88
C LYS A 110 -16.66 28.89 -14.95
N TYR A 111 -15.72 28.54 -14.08
CA TYR A 111 -14.43 29.23 -14.01
C TYR A 111 -13.30 28.34 -14.49
N LYS A 112 -12.52 28.83 -15.45
CA LYS A 112 -11.33 28.12 -15.94
C LYS A 112 -10.34 27.90 -14.80
N ALA A 113 -9.64 26.77 -14.83
CA ALA A 113 -8.51 26.53 -13.94
C ALA A 113 -7.39 27.52 -14.28
N SER A 114 -6.94 28.27 -13.27
CA SER A 114 -5.89 29.27 -13.43
C SER A 114 -4.51 28.63 -13.30
N ILE A 115 -3.70 28.70 -14.35
CA ILE A 115 -2.34 28.13 -14.39
C ILE A 115 -1.33 29.27 -14.24
N HIS A 116 -0.65 29.35 -13.10
CA HIS A 116 0.34 30.38 -12.81
C HIS A 116 1.76 29.84 -13.04
N LEU A 117 2.46 30.45 -14.01
CA LEU A 117 3.83 30.09 -14.34
C LEU A 117 4.84 31.08 -13.75
N ASP A 118 5.76 30.58 -12.93
CA ASP A 118 6.88 31.33 -12.38
C ASP A 118 8.08 30.40 -12.16
N ALA A 119 9.28 30.84 -12.51
CA ALA A 119 10.50 30.01 -12.43
C ALA A 119 10.85 29.56 -11.00
N GLY A 120 10.34 30.24 -9.97
CA GLY A 120 10.52 29.87 -8.56
C GLY A 120 9.55 28.80 -8.05
N PHE A 121 8.56 28.39 -8.84
CA PHE A 121 7.59 27.38 -8.41
C PHE A 121 8.09 25.95 -8.66
N GLY A 122 7.65 25.03 -7.81
CA GLY A 122 7.69 23.60 -8.09
C GLY A 122 6.64 23.22 -9.13
N LEU A 123 5.88 22.17 -8.87
CA LEU A 123 4.64 21.85 -9.57
C LEU A 123 3.61 21.52 -8.49
N SER A 124 2.52 22.28 -8.43
CA SER A 124 1.46 22.09 -7.44
C SER A 124 0.09 22.51 -7.97
N GLY A 125 -0.96 21.93 -7.42
CA GLY A 125 -2.35 22.18 -7.77
C GLY A 125 -3.26 22.22 -6.55
N GLY A 126 -4.43 22.81 -6.71
CA GLY A 126 -5.40 22.96 -5.63
C GLY A 126 -6.38 24.09 -5.86
N VAL A 127 -6.72 24.78 -4.76
CA VAL A 127 -7.69 25.87 -4.78
C VAL A 127 -6.96 27.19 -4.53
N THR A 128 -7.23 28.19 -5.36
CA THR A 128 -6.72 29.55 -5.18
C THR A 128 -7.31 30.21 -3.95
N GLY A 129 -6.73 31.34 -3.50
CA GLY A 129 -7.29 32.15 -2.42
C GLY A 129 -8.71 32.70 -2.70
N SER A 130 -9.16 32.67 -3.96
CA SER A 130 -10.52 33.05 -4.37
C SER A 130 -11.49 31.87 -4.47
N GLY A 131 -11.05 30.65 -4.12
CA GLY A 131 -11.87 29.43 -4.17
C GLY A 131 -11.94 28.76 -5.55
N ASN A 132 -11.23 29.27 -6.56
CA ASN A 132 -11.20 28.70 -7.91
C ASN A 132 -10.14 27.61 -8.07
N MET A 133 -10.24 26.76 -9.09
CA MET A 133 -9.17 25.83 -9.47
C MET A 133 -7.87 26.57 -9.81
N GLY A 134 -6.74 26.09 -9.29
CA GLY A 134 -5.44 26.68 -9.52
C GLY A 134 -4.32 25.64 -9.63
N MET A 135 -3.31 25.98 -10.43
CA MET A 135 -2.04 25.27 -10.49
C MET A 135 -0.90 26.29 -10.53
N TRP A 136 0.21 25.97 -9.87
CA TRP A 136 1.42 26.79 -9.79
C TRP A 136 2.60 25.96 -10.24
N MET A 137 3.32 26.41 -11.27
CA MET A 137 4.44 25.63 -11.77
C MET A 137 5.55 26.46 -12.41
N ALA A 138 6.78 25.97 -12.33
CA ALA A 138 7.83 26.47 -13.22
C ALA A 138 7.54 26.13 -14.68
N PRO A 139 8.02 26.95 -15.65
CA PRO A 139 7.81 26.68 -17.08
C PRO A 139 8.29 25.28 -17.54
N GLY A 140 9.26 24.68 -16.85
CA GLY A 140 9.70 23.30 -17.10
C GLY A 140 8.60 22.25 -16.85
N GLY A 141 7.69 22.50 -15.92
CA GLY A 141 6.57 21.61 -15.59
C GLY A 141 5.51 21.50 -16.68
N LEU A 142 5.48 22.42 -17.65
CA LEU A 142 4.57 22.36 -18.81
C LEU A 142 4.80 21.11 -19.69
N ARG A 143 5.94 20.43 -19.55
CA ARG A 143 6.26 19.21 -20.30
C ARG A 143 6.06 17.93 -19.47
N ASP A 144 5.72 18.06 -18.19
CA ASP A 144 5.48 16.91 -17.32
C ASP A 144 4.01 16.50 -17.40
N HIS A 145 3.69 15.62 -18.36
CA HIS A 145 2.33 15.16 -18.58
C HIS A 145 1.70 14.48 -17.35
N TRP A 146 2.49 13.72 -16.58
CA TRP A 146 2.01 13.08 -15.35
C TRP A 146 1.72 14.13 -14.29
N GLY A 147 2.68 15.01 -14.04
CA GLY A 147 2.53 16.09 -13.06
C GLY A 147 1.38 17.03 -13.39
N LEU A 148 1.20 17.43 -14.66
CA LEU A 148 0.07 18.27 -15.09
C LEU A 148 -1.29 17.63 -14.76
N ALA A 149 -1.43 16.33 -15.00
CA ALA A 149 -2.66 15.62 -14.70
C ALA A 149 -2.87 15.44 -13.19
N HIS A 150 -1.79 15.12 -12.46
CA HIS A 150 -1.78 14.96 -11.01
C HIS A 150 -2.23 16.26 -10.31
N GLU A 151 -1.62 17.39 -10.66
CA GLU A 151 -1.97 18.67 -10.04
C GLU A 151 -3.36 19.18 -10.44
N LEU A 152 -3.82 18.87 -11.66
CA LEU A 152 -5.21 19.13 -12.02
C LEU A 152 -6.18 18.31 -11.16
N THR A 153 -5.84 17.07 -10.81
CA THR A 153 -6.65 16.30 -9.87
C THR A 153 -6.77 17.00 -8.52
N HIS A 154 -5.70 17.59 -7.98
CA HIS A 154 -5.79 18.36 -6.73
C HIS A 154 -6.69 19.58 -6.85
N ALA A 155 -6.66 20.28 -7.99
CA ALA A 155 -7.59 21.38 -8.23
C ALA A 155 -9.05 20.91 -8.23
N LEU A 156 -9.34 19.78 -8.89
CA LEU A 156 -10.67 19.18 -8.95
C LEU A 156 -11.15 18.64 -7.59
N GLN A 157 -10.30 17.91 -6.86
CA GLN A 157 -10.55 17.49 -5.47
C GLN A 157 -10.89 18.71 -4.60
N GLY A 158 -10.11 19.78 -4.76
CA GLY A 158 -10.30 21.09 -4.16
C GLY A 158 -11.70 21.70 -4.41
N GLN A 159 -12.31 21.46 -5.55
CA GLN A 159 -13.66 21.96 -5.86
C GLN A 159 -14.79 21.17 -5.19
N THR A 160 -14.54 19.93 -4.75
CA THR A 160 -15.57 19.11 -4.09
C THR A 160 -15.91 19.58 -2.68
N LEU A 161 -15.01 20.36 -2.07
CA LEU A 161 -15.05 20.80 -0.67
C LEU A 161 -14.92 19.69 0.38
N SER A 162 -14.81 18.44 -0.05
CA SER A 162 -14.79 17.28 0.84
C SER A 162 -13.37 16.84 1.19
N LEU A 163 -13.26 15.93 2.17
CA LEU A 163 -12.01 15.27 2.62
C LEU A 163 -10.87 16.25 2.92
N ARG A 164 -11.17 17.42 3.48
CA ARG A 164 -10.20 18.42 3.94
C ARG A 164 -10.39 18.70 5.42
N ASP A 165 -9.38 19.31 6.03
CA ASP A 165 -9.38 19.70 7.44
C ASP A 165 -9.55 18.51 8.40
N SER A 166 -9.04 17.34 8.01
CA SER A 166 -9.03 16.13 8.81
C SER A 166 -7.68 15.40 8.74
N ASP A 167 -7.17 15.01 9.90
CA ASP A 167 -5.87 14.36 10.06
C ASP A 167 -5.78 12.98 9.37
N PHE A 168 -6.89 12.42 8.90
CA PHE A 168 -6.99 11.09 8.32
C PHE A 168 -7.04 11.07 6.78
N THR A 169 -6.95 12.25 6.13
CA THR A 169 -7.29 12.40 4.71
C THR A 169 -6.11 12.75 3.80
N GLY A 170 -5.00 13.27 4.32
CA GLY A 170 -3.91 13.76 3.46
C GLY A 170 -3.39 12.72 2.45
N TRP A 171 -3.27 11.45 2.84
CA TRP A 171 -2.73 10.41 1.97
C TRP A 171 -3.63 10.11 0.76
N ILE A 172 -4.97 10.22 0.89
CA ILE A 172 -5.89 9.85 -0.19
C ILE A 172 -5.93 10.92 -1.29
N TRP A 173 -5.57 12.17 -0.99
CA TRP A 173 -5.41 13.21 -2.00
C TRP A 173 -4.36 12.80 -3.03
N GLU A 174 -3.19 12.38 -2.54
CA GLU A 174 -2.05 11.96 -3.34
C GLU A 174 -2.30 10.65 -4.07
N SER A 175 -2.84 9.66 -3.35
CA SER A 175 -3.16 8.34 -3.91
C SER A 175 -4.17 8.46 -5.05
N HIS A 176 -5.22 9.24 -4.85
CA HIS A 176 -6.25 9.45 -5.86
C HIS A 176 -5.75 10.30 -7.05
N ALA A 177 -4.89 11.30 -6.83
CA ALA A 177 -4.29 12.08 -7.91
C ALA A 177 -3.41 11.22 -8.84
N ASN A 178 -2.61 10.32 -8.27
CA ASN A 178 -1.87 9.33 -9.06
C ASN A 178 -2.80 8.31 -9.72
N TRP A 179 -3.87 7.88 -9.06
CA TRP A 179 -4.84 6.97 -9.66
C TRP A 179 -5.54 7.59 -10.87
N MET A 180 -6.03 8.83 -10.77
CA MET A 180 -6.67 9.56 -11.86
C MET A 180 -5.71 9.73 -13.04
N THR A 181 -4.48 10.16 -12.75
CA THR A 181 -3.42 10.30 -13.77
C THR A 181 -3.10 8.97 -14.45
N HIS A 182 -2.98 7.87 -13.69
CA HIS A 182 -2.76 6.54 -14.25
C HIS A 182 -3.89 6.12 -15.21
N GLN A 183 -5.11 6.63 -15.07
CA GLN A 183 -6.18 6.27 -16.01
C GLN A 183 -5.97 6.87 -17.41
N LEU A 184 -5.11 7.87 -17.59
CA LEU A 184 -4.90 8.49 -18.91
C LEU A 184 -4.42 7.46 -19.94
N PRO A 185 -4.86 7.56 -21.21
CA PRO A 185 -4.46 6.61 -22.26
C PRO A 185 -2.95 6.41 -22.39
N GLU A 186 -2.17 7.47 -22.14
CA GLU A 186 -0.70 7.48 -22.16
C GLU A 186 -0.10 6.49 -21.14
N PHE A 187 -0.70 6.38 -19.95
CA PHE A 187 -0.12 5.65 -18.81
C PHE A 187 -0.83 4.33 -18.51
N HIS A 188 -2.16 4.28 -18.67
CA HIS A 188 -3.02 3.18 -18.20
C HIS A 188 -2.63 1.80 -18.77
N SER A 189 -1.95 1.78 -19.91
CA SER A 189 -1.52 0.56 -20.61
C SER A 189 -0.02 0.27 -20.52
N SER A 190 0.77 1.16 -19.92
CA SER A 190 2.23 1.17 -20.10
C SER A 190 3.01 1.35 -18.81
N ASP A 191 2.45 2.02 -17.79
CA ASP A 191 3.16 2.46 -16.59
C ASP A 191 2.38 2.12 -15.32
N VAL A 192 3.11 1.83 -14.24
CA VAL A 192 2.57 1.64 -12.89
C VAL A 192 3.11 2.68 -11.91
N HIS A 193 3.97 3.60 -12.35
CA HIS A 193 4.62 4.61 -11.54
C HIS A 193 5.30 3.97 -10.31
N CYS A 194 5.39 4.69 -9.19
CA CYS A 194 5.98 4.21 -7.93
C CYS A 194 5.19 3.10 -7.22
N SER A 195 4.08 2.63 -7.78
CA SER A 195 3.10 1.79 -7.07
C SER A 195 3.62 0.41 -6.64
N SER A 196 4.79 0.01 -7.14
CA SER A 196 5.57 -1.13 -6.65
C SER A 196 5.89 -1.06 -5.15
N MET A 197 5.88 0.13 -4.53
CA MET A 197 6.10 0.29 -3.09
C MET A 197 5.05 -0.49 -2.27
N LEU A 198 3.74 -0.32 -2.52
CA LEU A 198 2.70 -1.06 -1.78
C LEU A 198 2.86 -2.58 -1.97
N VAL A 199 3.26 -3.00 -3.18
CA VAL A 199 3.50 -4.42 -3.50
C VAL A 199 4.63 -5.02 -2.66
N ASN A 200 5.62 -4.21 -2.33
CA ASN A 200 6.83 -4.62 -1.63
C ASN A 200 6.70 -4.56 -0.10
N TYR A 201 5.76 -3.76 0.42
CA TYR A 201 5.50 -3.62 1.85
C TYR A 201 4.03 -3.86 2.22
N PRO A 202 3.39 -4.96 1.73
CA PRO A 202 1.94 -5.12 1.83
C PRO A 202 1.45 -5.30 3.27
N HIS A 203 2.34 -5.61 4.22
CA HIS A 203 2.02 -5.79 5.63
C HIS A 203 1.72 -4.49 6.37
N LEU A 204 2.13 -3.33 5.81
CA LEU A 204 1.80 -2.03 6.34
C LEU A 204 0.34 -1.67 6.06
N TYR A 205 -0.25 -0.78 6.86
CA TYR A 205 -1.64 -0.37 6.66
C TYR A 205 -1.82 0.38 5.33
N LEU A 206 -2.93 0.11 4.64
CA LEU A 206 -3.30 0.93 3.48
C LEU A 206 -3.62 2.36 3.91
N GLY A 207 -3.01 3.32 3.20
CA GLY A 207 -3.08 4.74 3.51
C GLY A 207 -1.90 5.25 4.33
N SER A 208 -0.80 4.49 4.37
CA SER A 208 0.45 4.96 4.97
C SER A 208 0.97 6.19 4.23
N THR A 209 1.53 7.13 5.00
CA THR A 209 2.21 8.30 4.45
C THR A 209 3.48 7.92 3.70
N ARG A 210 4.03 6.73 4.00
CA ARG A 210 5.23 6.16 3.38
C ARG A 210 5.05 5.83 1.90
N ASP A 211 3.86 5.39 1.52
CA ASP A 211 3.55 4.97 0.15
C ASP A 211 2.33 5.69 -0.43
N ARG A 212 1.99 6.87 0.09
CA ARG A 212 0.76 7.62 -0.25
C ARG A 212 0.56 7.87 -1.75
N TYR A 213 1.63 8.09 -2.50
CA TYR A 213 1.59 8.26 -3.97
C TYR A 213 1.39 6.92 -4.70
N CYS A 214 1.68 5.81 -4.03
CA CYS A 214 1.99 4.52 -4.63
C CYS A 214 0.97 3.44 -4.25
N ASN A 215 -0.06 3.77 -3.46
CA ASN A 215 -0.98 2.81 -2.87
C ASN A 215 -2.41 2.81 -3.49
N TRP A 216 -2.53 3.27 -4.73
CA TRP A 216 -3.81 3.43 -5.43
C TRP A 216 -4.45 2.13 -5.93
N GLN A 217 -3.83 0.96 -5.76
CA GLN A 217 -4.34 -0.32 -6.28
C GLN A 217 -5.69 -0.71 -5.67
N PHE A 218 -6.00 -0.22 -4.46
CA PHE A 218 -7.35 -0.39 -3.91
C PHE A 218 -8.41 0.36 -4.72
N LEU A 219 -8.09 1.54 -5.27
CA LEU A 219 -8.98 2.28 -6.16
C LEU A 219 -9.19 1.53 -7.48
N GLU A 220 -8.14 0.91 -8.04
CA GLU A 220 -8.28 0.01 -9.19
C GLU A 220 -9.22 -1.17 -8.91
N TYR A 221 -9.15 -1.73 -7.70
CA TYR A 221 -10.02 -2.81 -7.28
C TYR A 221 -11.47 -2.35 -7.18
N LEU A 222 -11.70 -1.20 -6.55
CA LEU A 222 -13.03 -0.61 -6.46
C LEU A 222 -13.60 -0.31 -7.86
N LYS A 223 -12.79 0.27 -8.77
CA LYS A 223 -13.17 0.47 -10.18
C LYS A 223 -13.57 -0.85 -10.84
N ASN A 224 -12.72 -1.88 -10.72
CA ASN A 224 -13.00 -3.19 -11.30
C ASN A 224 -14.32 -3.78 -10.79
N ARG A 225 -14.59 -3.67 -9.48
CA ARG A 225 -15.75 -4.31 -8.85
C ARG A 225 -17.04 -3.52 -8.95
N TYR A 226 -16.97 -2.19 -8.87
CA TYR A 226 -18.12 -1.33 -8.64
C TYR A 226 -18.19 -0.15 -9.63
N GLY A 227 -17.25 -0.06 -10.58
CA GLY A 227 -17.15 1.05 -11.53
C GLY A 227 -16.55 2.32 -10.92
N TYR A 228 -16.45 3.39 -11.73
CA TYR A 228 -15.85 4.66 -11.30
C TYR A 228 -16.68 5.39 -10.22
N ALA A 229 -18.00 5.19 -10.19
CA ALA A 229 -18.92 5.94 -9.34
C ALA A 229 -18.58 5.84 -7.85
N ILE A 230 -18.13 4.67 -7.36
CA ILE A 230 -17.75 4.51 -5.94
C ILE A 230 -16.57 5.42 -5.54
N ILE A 231 -15.64 5.68 -6.46
CA ILE A 231 -14.47 6.53 -6.25
C ILE A 231 -14.87 8.00 -6.41
N ASN A 232 -15.74 8.32 -7.35
CA ASN A 232 -16.25 9.68 -7.50
C ASN A 232 -17.12 10.10 -6.30
N ASP A 233 -17.93 9.17 -5.79
CA ASP A 233 -18.80 9.38 -4.63
C ASP A 233 -18.02 9.56 -3.32
N LEU A 234 -16.80 9.01 -3.22
CA LEU A 234 -15.88 9.31 -2.11
C LEU A 234 -15.68 10.82 -1.98
N TRP A 235 -15.52 11.53 -3.09
CA TRP A 235 -15.32 12.98 -3.09
C TRP A 235 -16.65 13.74 -3.12
N ALA A 236 -17.63 13.31 -3.91
CA ALA A 236 -18.87 14.03 -4.08
C ALA A 236 -19.74 14.06 -2.81
N LYS A 237 -19.72 12.96 -2.04
CA LYS A 237 -20.64 12.68 -0.91
C LYS A 237 -19.95 12.68 0.46
N ALA A 238 -18.64 12.84 0.54
CA ALA A 238 -17.95 13.00 1.82
C ALA A 238 -18.42 14.29 2.54
N PRO A 239 -18.37 14.32 3.90
CA PRO A 239 -18.69 15.50 4.69
C PRO A 239 -17.99 16.77 4.18
N LYS A 240 -18.73 17.89 4.17
CA LYS A 240 -18.33 19.20 3.62
C LYS A 240 -18.28 20.27 4.72
N PRO A 241 -17.74 21.48 4.48
CA PRO A 241 -17.77 22.57 5.44
C PRO A 241 -19.16 22.81 6.02
N GLY A 242 -19.25 22.84 7.35
CA GLY A 242 -20.50 22.93 8.10
C GLY A 242 -21.04 21.60 8.62
N ASP A 243 -20.54 20.46 8.12
CA ASP A 243 -20.84 19.14 8.67
C ASP A 243 -19.94 18.83 9.89
N PRO A 244 -20.49 18.50 11.07
CA PRO A 244 -19.71 18.11 12.24
C PRO A 244 -18.74 16.94 12.00
N ALA A 245 -19.05 16.06 11.05
CA ALA A 245 -18.23 14.90 10.72
C ALA A 245 -16.96 15.26 9.93
N GLN A 246 -16.87 16.46 9.33
CA GLN A 246 -15.78 16.87 8.43
C GLN A 246 -14.39 16.62 9.03
N ARG A 247 -14.16 17.11 10.26
CA ARG A 247 -12.83 17.01 10.92
C ARG A 247 -12.42 15.59 11.27
N SER A 248 -13.37 14.66 11.30
CA SER A 248 -13.13 13.24 11.60
C SER A 248 -13.30 12.33 10.37
N ALA A 249 -13.56 12.89 9.19
CA ALA A 249 -13.79 12.11 7.98
C ALA A 249 -12.53 11.33 7.61
N ASP A 250 -12.71 10.10 7.15
CA ASP A 250 -11.66 9.30 6.55
C ASP A 250 -12.23 8.57 5.33
N PRO A 251 -11.41 8.26 4.31
CA PRO A 251 -11.93 7.76 3.05
C PRO A 251 -12.65 6.42 3.17
N PHE A 252 -12.27 5.60 4.16
CA PHE A 252 -12.83 4.28 4.33
C PHE A 252 -14.20 4.31 5.00
N THR A 253 -14.36 5.14 6.03
CA THR A 253 -15.67 5.39 6.64
C THR A 253 -16.63 6.03 5.63
N VAL A 254 -16.14 6.94 4.77
CA VAL A 254 -16.96 7.53 3.70
C VAL A 254 -17.43 6.46 2.71
N ILE A 255 -16.52 5.64 2.16
CA ILE A 255 -16.88 4.54 1.25
C ILE A 255 -17.87 3.60 1.92
N ARG A 256 -17.60 3.18 3.15
CA ARG A 256 -18.46 2.29 3.93
C ARG A 256 -19.88 2.85 4.06
N THR A 257 -20.01 4.13 4.41
CA THR A 257 -21.30 4.82 4.55
C THR A 257 -22.00 4.94 3.20
N ASN A 258 -21.30 5.39 2.16
CA ASN A 258 -21.87 5.54 0.80
C ASN A 258 -22.40 4.22 0.24
N MET A 259 -21.73 3.11 0.57
CA MET A 259 -22.10 1.77 0.12
C MET A 259 -23.09 1.05 1.06
N GLY A 260 -23.42 1.63 2.21
CA GLY A 260 -24.26 0.99 3.22
C GLY A 260 -23.65 -0.28 3.82
N TRP A 261 -22.32 -0.39 3.84
CA TRP A 261 -21.62 -1.55 4.35
C TRP A 261 -21.48 -1.52 5.87
N THR A 262 -21.59 -2.69 6.49
CA THR A 262 -21.08 -2.91 7.84
C THR A 262 -19.54 -2.94 7.83
N GLN A 263 -18.91 -2.81 9.01
CA GLN A 263 -17.45 -2.96 9.12
C GLN A 263 -16.98 -4.33 8.63
N SER A 264 -17.72 -5.40 8.92
CA SER A 264 -17.38 -6.75 8.46
C SER A 264 -17.45 -6.89 6.94
N GLN A 265 -18.44 -6.27 6.29
CA GLN A 265 -18.53 -6.24 4.83
C GLN A 265 -17.39 -5.43 4.21
N LEU A 266 -17.02 -4.28 4.79
CA LEU A 266 -15.84 -3.53 4.36
C LEU A 266 -14.56 -4.39 4.47
N ASN A 267 -14.41 -5.12 5.58
CA ASN A 267 -13.29 -6.06 5.75
C ASN A 267 -13.30 -7.17 4.70
N ASP A 268 -14.48 -7.67 4.29
CA ASP A 268 -14.60 -8.66 3.22
C ASP A 268 -14.16 -8.09 1.85
N VAL A 269 -14.48 -6.82 1.58
CA VAL A 269 -14.03 -6.10 0.37
C VAL A 269 -12.51 -6.00 0.33
N PHE A 270 -11.86 -5.62 1.44
CA PHE A 270 -10.40 -5.63 1.56
C PHE A 270 -9.80 -7.04 1.47
N GLY A 271 -10.46 -8.04 2.04
CA GLY A 271 -10.04 -9.44 1.97
C GLY A 271 -10.04 -9.97 0.53
N ASP A 272 -11.09 -9.72 -0.27
CA ASP A 272 -11.08 -10.08 -1.70
C ASP A 272 -10.04 -9.28 -2.48
N TRP A 273 -9.88 -7.97 -2.20
CA TRP A 273 -8.81 -7.16 -2.80
C TRP A 273 -7.42 -7.79 -2.61
N ALA A 274 -7.05 -8.15 -1.38
CA ALA A 274 -5.76 -8.77 -1.10
C ALA A 274 -5.63 -10.16 -1.73
N LEU A 275 -6.72 -10.93 -1.88
CA LEU A 275 -6.70 -12.16 -2.67
C LEU A 275 -6.40 -11.88 -4.15
N ARG A 276 -7.04 -10.87 -4.76
CA ARG A 276 -6.80 -10.51 -6.17
C ARG A 276 -5.39 -10.01 -6.43
N ASN A 277 -4.78 -9.31 -5.46
CA ASN A 277 -3.39 -8.85 -5.57
C ASN A 277 -2.37 -9.99 -5.71
N VAL A 278 -2.69 -11.21 -5.26
CA VAL A 278 -1.77 -12.36 -5.37
C VAL A 278 -1.40 -12.66 -6.82
N ASN A 279 -2.29 -12.44 -7.78
CA ASN A 279 -2.04 -12.65 -9.21
C ASN A 279 -2.35 -11.41 -10.08
N TRP A 280 -2.65 -10.29 -9.43
CA TRP A 280 -3.15 -9.06 -10.08
C TRP A 280 -4.35 -9.34 -10.99
N ASP A 281 -5.36 -10.06 -10.51
CA ASP A 281 -6.56 -10.38 -11.30
C ASP A 281 -7.50 -9.17 -11.39
N TYR A 282 -7.13 -8.21 -12.25
CA TYR A 282 -7.85 -6.97 -12.50
C TYR A 282 -8.39 -6.91 -13.93
N THR A 283 -9.67 -6.61 -14.06
CA THR A 283 -10.35 -6.42 -15.35
C THR A 283 -10.90 -5.01 -15.43
N ASN A 284 -10.61 -4.31 -16.53
CA ASN A 284 -11.20 -3.00 -16.79
C ASN A 284 -12.71 -3.14 -17.06
N PRO A 285 -13.49 -2.05 -16.93
CA PRO A 285 -14.93 -2.07 -17.26
C PRO A 285 -15.25 -2.51 -18.69
N ASP A 286 -14.32 -2.36 -19.64
CA ASP A 286 -14.45 -2.81 -21.02
C ASP A 286 -14.14 -4.31 -21.24
N GLY A 287 -13.77 -5.03 -20.18
CA GLY A 287 -13.42 -6.45 -20.21
C GLY A 287 -11.94 -6.74 -20.47
N SER A 288 -11.09 -5.74 -20.70
CA SER A 288 -9.66 -5.93 -20.90
C SER A 288 -8.93 -6.32 -19.61
N ASP A 289 -7.90 -7.17 -19.72
CA ASP A 289 -7.08 -7.66 -18.59
C ASP A 289 -6.04 -6.60 -18.19
N GLN A 290 -6.45 -5.69 -17.31
CA GLN A 290 -5.54 -4.71 -16.71
C GLN A 290 -4.43 -5.38 -15.89
N GLY A 291 -4.73 -6.54 -15.31
CA GLY A 291 -3.78 -7.36 -14.58
C GLY A 291 -2.53 -7.74 -15.36
N ALA A 292 -2.61 -7.81 -16.68
CA ALA A 292 -1.46 -8.13 -17.54
C ALA A 292 -0.34 -7.09 -17.38
N LEU A 293 -0.68 -5.80 -17.34
CA LEU A 293 0.29 -4.72 -17.10
C LEU A 293 0.95 -4.89 -15.72
N TYR A 294 0.15 -5.10 -14.68
CA TYR A 294 0.63 -5.22 -13.30
C TYR A 294 1.56 -6.42 -13.11
N ARG A 295 1.19 -7.60 -13.66
CA ARG A 295 2.07 -8.77 -13.66
C ARG A 295 3.38 -8.51 -14.40
N ALA A 296 3.34 -7.80 -15.53
CA ALA A 296 4.53 -7.48 -16.32
C ALA A 296 5.45 -6.47 -15.61
N ARG A 297 4.90 -5.42 -14.99
CA ARG A 297 5.68 -4.35 -14.36
C ARG A 297 6.14 -4.66 -12.94
N TYR A 298 5.28 -5.25 -12.11
CA TYR A 298 5.67 -5.60 -10.74
C TYR A 298 6.50 -6.89 -10.68
N GLY A 299 6.39 -7.76 -11.69
CA GLY A 299 6.93 -9.10 -11.68
C GLY A 299 6.16 -10.06 -10.77
N GLY A 300 6.62 -11.31 -10.67
CA GLY A 300 5.99 -12.33 -9.84
C GLY A 300 6.18 -12.11 -8.33
N ASN A 301 5.40 -12.84 -7.52
CA ASN A 301 5.50 -12.81 -6.05
C ASN A 301 6.90 -13.19 -5.56
N ALA A 302 7.54 -14.18 -6.19
CA ALA A 302 8.89 -14.65 -5.86
C ALA A 302 10.02 -13.94 -6.64
N SER A 303 9.81 -12.69 -7.07
CA SER A 303 10.78 -11.95 -7.91
C SER A 303 11.94 -11.29 -7.15
N PHE A 304 11.99 -11.42 -5.83
CA PHE A 304 13.17 -11.07 -5.06
C PHE A 304 14.30 -12.08 -5.33
N ASP A 305 15.41 -11.60 -5.88
CA ASP A 305 16.61 -12.38 -6.13
C ASP A 305 17.74 -11.95 -5.17
N PRO A 306 18.05 -12.74 -4.13
CA PRO A 306 19.11 -12.41 -3.17
C PRO A 306 20.53 -12.35 -3.76
N GLN A 307 20.75 -12.78 -5.01
CA GLN A 307 22.04 -12.66 -5.70
C GLN A 307 22.21 -11.31 -6.40
N ARG A 308 21.09 -10.66 -6.76
CA ARG A 308 21.09 -9.35 -7.45
C ARG A 308 21.10 -8.19 -6.47
N ASN A 309 22.06 -8.20 -5.56
CA ASN A 309 22.22 -7.17 -4.53
C ASN A 309 22.62 -5.79 -5.09
N GLN A 310 22.95 -5.67 -6.39
CA GLN A 310 23.26 -4.41 -7.08
C GLN A 310 22.03 -3.71 -7.67
N ASP A 311 20.96 -4.45 -7.95
CA ASP A 311 19.71 -3.93 -8.53
C ASP A 311 18.88 -3.24 -7.44
N TRP A 312 18.49 -2.00 -7.70
CA TRP A 312 17.76 -1.17 -6.74
C TRP A 312 16.32 -1.65 -6.53
N ASP A 313 15.59 -1.92 -7.61
CA ASP A 313 14.21 -2.44 -7.56
C ASP A 313 14.15 -3.81 -6.87
N ASN A 314 15.20 -4.62 -7.06
CA ASN A 314 15.30 -5.91 -6.40
C ASN A 314 15.40 -5.77 -4.87
N ARG A 315 16.11 -4.76 -4.36
CA ARG A 315 16.27 -4.57 -2.91
C ARG A 315 14.93 -4.31 -2.22
N ASP A 316 14.06 -3.52 -2.85
CA ASP A 316 12.76 -3.20 -2.28
C ASP A 316 11.85 -4.42 -2.18
N ARG A 317 12.07 -5.44 -3.03
CA ARG A 317 11.29 -6.70 -3.01
C ARG A 317 11.61 -7.60 -1.82
N ALA A 318 12.62 -7.29 -1.01
CA ALA A 318 13.09 -8.15 0.08
C ALA A 318 12.00 -8.48 1.12
N LEU A 319 11.00 -7.60 1.28
CA LEU A 319 9.87 -7.77 2.21
C LEU A 319 8.52 -8.09 1.54
N ARG A 320 8.52 -8.31 0.22
CA ARG A 320 7.31 -8.63 -0.57
C ARG A 320 6.62 -9.91 -0.09
N MET A 321 7.42 -10.91 0.26
CA MET A 321 6.95 -12.23 0.70
C MET A 321 7.27 -12.44 2.18
N THR A 322 6.26 -12.78 2.96
CA THR A 322 6.41 -13.04 4.40
C THR A 322 7.02 -14.42 4.63
N VAL A 323 8.11 -14.46 5.41
CA VAL A 323 8.76 -15.70 5.85
C VAL A 323 8.25 -16.02 7.26
N LEU A 324 7.77 -17.26 7.47
CA LEU A 324 7.25 -17.68 8.76
C LEU A 324 8.32 -18.34 9.63
N ASP A 325 8.19 -18.17 10.93
CA ASP A 325 9.04 -18.79 11.94
C ASP A 325 8.44 -20.09 12.44
N PRO A 326 9.20 -21.19 12.57
CA PRO A 326 8.72 -22.37 13.28
C PRO A 326 8.47 -22.05 14.74
N VAL A 327 7.38 -22.58 15.30
CA VAL A 327 7.08 -22.46 16.73
C VAL A 327 7.81 -23.58 17.48
N ALA A 328 8.72 -23.20 18.37
CA ALA A 328 9.54 -24.14 19.12
C ALA A 328 8.67 -25.18 19.86
N GLY A 329 9.03 -26.45 19.74
CA GLY A 329 8.32 -27.58 20.36
C GLY A 329 6.97 -27.94 19.72
N GLN A 330 6.55 -27.28 18.64
CA GLN A 330 5.27 -27.56 17.97
C GLN A 330 5.48 -27.91 16.50
N ALA A 331 5.42 -29.21 16.18
CA ALA A 331 5.63 -29.72 14.83
C ALA A 331 4.63 -29.11 13.84
N ASN A 332 5.13 -28.68 12.67
CA ASN A 332 4.37 -28.07 11.59
C ASN A 332 3.57 -26.82 11.96
N ARG A 333 3.84 -26.23 13.13
CA ARG A 333 3.27 -24.94 13.53
C ARG A 333 4.27 -23.83 13.24
N TYR A 334 3.78 -22.79 12.57
CA TYR A 334 4.55 -21.63 12.17
C TYR A 334 3.83 -20.36 12.61
N ARG A 335 4.57 -19.26 12.76
CA ARG A 335 4.03 -17.93 13.08
C ARG A 335 4.61 -16.87 12.17
N VAL A 336 3.85 -15.81 11.95
CA VAL A 336 4.42 -14.59 11.35
C VAL A 336 5.45 -14.01 12.33
N PRO A 337 6.57 -13.42 11.89
CA PRO A 337 7.42 -12.62 12.78
C PRO A 337 6.65 -11.42 13.33
N PHE A 338 6.93 -10.99 14.58
CA PHE A 338 6.14 -9.94 15.24
C PHE A 338 6.13 -8.65 14.43
N GLU A 339 7.29 -8.27 13.91
CA GLU A 339 7.51 -7.07 13.12
C GLU A 339 6.81 -7.12 11.75
N TRP A 340 6.52 -8.34 11.27
CA TRP A 340 5.86 -8.58 9.99
C TRP A 340 4.35 -8.81 10.13
N ALA A 341 3.82 -8.88 11.34
CA ALA A 341 2.39 -9.02 11.55
C ALA A 341 1.65 -7.86 10.85
N PRO A 342 0.54 -8.15 10.15
CA PRO A 342 -0.11 -7.16 9.31
C PRO A 342 -0.75 -6.09 10.19
N GLN A 343 -0.68 -4.84 9.75
CA GLN A 343 -1.45 -3.74 10.32
C GLN A 343 -2.87 -3.73 9.73
N ARG A 344 -3.73 -2.76 10.12
CA ARG A 344 -5.10 -2.64 9.59
C ARG A 344 -5.07 -2.61 8.06
N TRP A 345 -5.68 -3.63 7.46
CA TRP A 345 -5.78 -3.88 6.01
C TRP A 345 -4.43 -3.96 5.27
N GLY A 346 -3.34 -4.07 6.01
CA GLY A 346 -2.13 -4.70 5.51
C GLY A 346 -2.32 -6.22 5.46
N TYR A 347 -1.54 -6.89 4.63
CA TYR A 347 -1.58 -8.34 4.47
C TYR A 347 -0.20 -8.96 4.31
N ASN A 348 -0.07 -10.18 4.81
CA ASN A 348 1.04 -11.06 4.54
C ASN A 348 0.73 -11.93 3.33
N LEU A 349 1.77 -12.23 2.55
CA LEU A 349 1.72 -13.21 1.48
C LEU A 349 2.80 -14.26 1.73
N VAL A 350 2.38 -15.51 1.97
CA VAL A 350 3.26 -16.63 2.28
C VAL A 350 3.16 -17.66 1.17
N GLN A 351 4.28 -18.03 0.55
CA GLN A 351 4.30 -19.15 -0.38
C GLN A 351 4.21 -20.45 0.40
N LEU A 352 3.24 -21.30 0.05
CA LEU A 352 3.12 -22.65 0.59
C LEU A 352 3.70 -23.66 -0.40
N ILE A 353 4.46 -24.61 0.12
CA ILE A 353 5.06 -25.72 -0.63
C ILE A 353 4.33 -27.00 -0.21
N PRO A 354 3.37 -27.50 -1.01
CA PRO A 354 2.76 -28.79 -0.78
C PRO A 354 3.81 -29.91 -0.76
N ALA A 355 3.61 -30.91 0.11
CA ALA A 355 4.47 -32.08 0.15
C ALA A 355 4.44 -32.84 -1.19
N SER A 356 5.54 -33.50 -1.53
CA SER A 356 5.62 -34.31 -2.75
C SER A 356 4.50 -35.37 -2.78
N GLY A 357 3.79 -35.48 -3.90
CA GLY A 357 2.66 -36.40 -4.07
C GLY A 357 1.36 -35.99 -3.37
N ALA A 358 1.32 -34.90 -2.59
CA ALA A 358 0.10 -34.47 -1.93
C ALA A 358 -0.98 -34.02 -2.94
N THR A 359 -2.19 -34.56 -2.81
CA THR A 359 -3.40 -34.18 -3.57
C THR A 359 -4.23 -33.12 -2.84
N SER A 360 -4.02 -32.94 -1.55
CA SER A 360 -4.55 -31.84 -0.76
C SER A 360 -3.63 -31.53 0.43
N PHE A 361 -3.81 -30.34 1.00
CA PHE A 361 -3.14 -29.91 2.22
C PHE A 361 -4.10 -29.08 3.09
N THR A 362 -3.82 -28.99 4.38
CA THR A 362 -4.66 -28.26 5.34
C THR A 362 -3.94 -27.04 5.87
N VAL A 363 -4.68 -25.93 5.96
CA VAL A 363 -4.27 -24.68 6.60
C VAL A 363 -5.17 -24.47 7.82
N ALA A 364 -4.63 -24.70 9.03
CA ALA A 364 -5.31 -24.39 10.29
C ALA A 364 -4.77 -23.08 10.85
N PHE A 365 -5.54 -22.00 10.70
CA PHE A 365 -5.18 -20.64 11.10
C PHE A 365 -5.57 -20.34 12.55
N GLU A 366 -4.71 -19.59 13.26
CA GLU A 366 -4.98 -19.08 14.60
C GLU A 366 -4.37 -17.68 14.81
N GLY A 367 -5.23 -16.66 14.82
CA GLY A 367 -4.91 -15.28 15.16
C GLY A 367 -4.71 -15.07 16.66
N GLN A 368 -3.78 -14.19 17.03
CA GLN A 368 -3.51 -13.82 18.43
C GLN A 368 -4.44 -12.66 18.80
N VAL A 369 -5.59 -12.99 19.39
CA VAL A 369 -6.60 -12.00 19.78
C VAL A 369 -6.07 -11.14 20.91
N GLN A 370 -5.99 -9.84 20.67
CA GLN A 370 -5.66 -8.83 21.69
C GLN A 370 -6.97 -8.29 22.26
N SER A 371 -7.10 -8.28 23.59
CA SER A 371 -8.28 -7.75 24.29
C SER A 371 -8.11 -6.31 24.80
N ALA A 372 -6.87 -5.84 24.90
CA ALA A 372 -6.50 -4.50 25.37
C ALA A 372 -5.16 -4.08 24.75
N PRO A 373 -4.83 -2.77 24.71
CA PRO A 373 -3.48 -2.34 24.38
C PRO A 373 -2.45 -2.85 25.40
N ALA A 374 -1.22 -3.06 24.96
CA ALA A 374 -0.10 -3.43 25.82
C ALA A 374 0.38 -2.29 26.73
N VAL A 375 0.06 -1.03 26.37
CA VAL A 375 0.31 0.16 27.18
C VAL A 375 -0.94 1.02 27.26
N THR A 376 -1.09 1.76 28.35
CA THR A 376 -2.24 2.66 28.56
C THR A 376 -1.91 4.14 28.32
N THR A 377 -0.63 4.46 28.09
CA THR A 377 -0.14 5.82 27.89
C THR A 377 0.89 5.87 26.77
N LEU A 378 0.91 6.98 26.03
CA LEU A 378 1.90 7.31 25.01
C LEU A 378 2.79 8.46 25.52
N PRO A 379 4.02 8.61 25.00
CA PRO A 379 4.96 9.65 25.46
C PRO A 379 4.51 11.08 25.14
N GLY A 380 3.53 11.28 24.26
CA GLY A 380 3.04 12.60 23.88
C GLY A 380 3.87 13.27 22.80
N LEU A 381 4.48 12.49 21.89
CA LEU A 381 5.14 13.02 20.70
C LEU A 381 4.11 13.67 19.75
N ALA A 382 4.54 14.58 18.88
CA ALA A 382 3.66 15.28 17.94
C ALA A 382 2.84 14.31 17.05
N THR A 383 3.43 13.16 16.75
CA THR A 383 2.86 12.08 15.94
C THR A 383 1.99 11.09 16.72
N ASP A 384 1.82 11.26 18.04
CA ASP A 384 0.95 10.38 18.82
C ASP A 384 -0.53 10.67 18.57
N PRO A 385 -1.38 9.62 18.49
CA PRO A 385 -2.82 9.82 18.49
C PRO A 385 -3.30 10.34 19.85
N ALA A 386 -4.42 11.06 19.85
CA ALA A 386 -5.00 11.62 21.08
C ALA A 386 -5.47 10.55 22.09
N SER A 387 -5.74 9.32 21.60
CA SER A 387 -6.12 8.19 22.44
C SER A 387 -5.68 6.87 21.81
N ILE A 388 -5.53 5.84 22.66
CA ILE A 388 -5.27 4.47 22.21
C ILE A 388 -6.63 3.74 22.11
N PRO A 389 -7.09 3.36 20.90
CA PRO A 389 -8.33 2.60 20.74
C PRO A 389 -8.17 1.17 21.25
N LEU A 390 -9.28 0.42 21.40
CA LEU A 390 -9.19 -1.03 21.59
C LEU A 390 -8.68 -1.70 20.31
N PRO A 391 -7.97 -2.85 20.40
CA PRO A 391 -7.37 -3.51 19.24
C PRO A 391 -8.41 -4.11 18.27
N ASP A 392 -9.54 -4.57 18.81
CA ASP A 392 -10.66 -5.18 18.07
C ASP A 392 -10.21 -6.20 17.03
N SER A 393 -9.35 -7.13 17.46
CA SER A 393 -8.65 -8.07 16.59
C SER A 393 -9.60 -8.95 15.76
N ASP A 394 -9.44 -8.91 14.44
CA ASP A 394 -10.09 -9.80 13.49
C ASP A 394 -9.22 -9.91 12.22
N TRP A 395 -9.46 -10.94 11.40
CA TRP A 395 -8.65 -11.29 10.24
C TRP A 395 -9.50 -11.66 9.03
N ARG A 396 -8.92 -11.47 7.85
CA ARG A 396 -9.40 -12.07 6.60
C ARG A 396 -8.26 -12.86 5.97
N TRP A 397 -8.53 -14.07 5.52
CA TRP A 397 -7.49 -14.91 4.94
C TRP A 397 -8.04 -15.91 3.93
N GLY A 398 -7.16 -16.40 3.06
CA GLY A 398 -7.50 -17.40 2.07
C GLY A 398 -6.28 -17.91 1.34
N VAL A 399 -6.49 -18.95 0.52
CA VAL A 399 -5.44 -19.60 -0.26
C VAL A 399 -5.70 -19.35 -1.75
N VAL A 400 -4.64 -18.98 -2.46
CA VAL A 400 -4.64 -18.77 -3.90
C VAL A 400 -3.72 -19.79 -4.55
N SER A 401 -4.24 -20.61 -5.46
CA SER A 401 -3.45 -21.51 -6.30
C SER A 401 -3.35 -20.92 -7.71
N ILE A 402 -2.15 -20.86 -8.26
CA ILE A 402 -1.91 -20.35 -9.62
C ILE A 402 -1.48 -21.54 -10.48
N ASP A 403 -2.16 -21.72 -11.62
CA ASP A 403 -1.87 -22.80 -12.56
C ASP A 403 -0.71 -22.47 -13.52
N SER A 404 -0.27 -23.46 -14.29
CA SER A 404 0.77 -23.32 -15.32
C SER A 404 0.47 -22.24 -16.37
N GLY A 405 -0.80 -21.95 -16.65
CA GLY A 405 -1.26 -20.90 -17.55
C GLY A 405 -1.37 -19.51 -16.90
N GLY A 406 -1.09 -19.40 -15.60
CA GLY A 406 -1.17 -18.15 -14.85
C GLY A 406 -2.58 -17.78 -14.38
N ARG A 407 -3.55 -18.71 -14.41
CA ARG A 407 -4.88 -18.47 -13.85
C ARG A 407 -4.89 -18.78 -12.37
N ALA A 408 -5.52 -17.90 -11.59
CA ALA A 408 -5.69 -18.10 -10.16
C ALA A 408 -7.00 -18.81 -9.82
N ARG A 409 -6.94 -19.68 -8.81
CA ARG A 409 -8.08 -20.29 -8.13
C ARG A 409 -8.03 -19.92 -6.66
N TYR A 410 -9.17 -19.49 -6.13
CA TYR A 410 -9.31 -18.94 -4.79
C TYR A 410 -10.05 -19.92 -3.89
N SER A 411 -9.60 -20.08 -2.64
CA SER A 411 -10.45 -20.63 -1.59
C SER A 411 -11.59 -19.65 -1.25
N ALA A 412 -12.59 -20.11 -0.51
CA ALA A 412 -13.51 -19.19 0.15
C ALA A 412 -12.74 -18.27 1.11
N LEU A 413 -13.12 -16.98 1.15
CA LEU A 413 -12.57 -16.03 2.10
C LEU A 413 -12.98 -16.39 3.53
N GLN A 414 -12.00 -16.61 4.38
CA GLN A 414 -12.20 -16.92 5.80
C GLN A 414 -12.22 -15.65 6.64
N ARG A 415 -12.88 -15.73 7.80
CA ARG A 415 -13.07 -14.63 8.76
C ARG A 415 -12.70 -15.10 10.17
N GLY A 416 -12.39 -14.17 11.06
CA GLY A 416 -12.20 -14.47 12.47
C GLY A 416 -10.82 -15.03 12.83
N ALA A 417 -10.63 -15.24 14.13
CA ALA A 417 -9.36 -15.64 14.71
C ALA A 417 -8.99 -17.11 14.51
N LYS A 418 -9.92 -17.98 14.10
CA LYS A 418 -9.66 -19.42 14.02
C LYS A 418 -10.54 -20.11 13.01
N ALA A 419 -9.93 -20.75 12.01
CA ALA A 419 -10.61 -21.68 11.12
C ALA A 419 -9.59 -22.64 10.48
N SER A 420 -10.09 -23.70 9.86
CA SER A 420 -9.26 -24.66 9.12
C SER A 420 -9.85 -24.89 7.74
N VAL A 421 -8.99 -24.85 6.71
CA VAL A 421 -9.37 -25.07 5.32
C VAL A 421 -8.53 -26.19 4.74
N ASN A 422 -9.18 -27.21 4.20
CA ASN A 422 -8.54 -28.22 3.35
C ASN A 422 -8.56 -27.73 1.89
N VAL A 423 -7.39 -27.68 1.26
CA VAL A 423 -7.21 -27.18 -0.11
C VAL A 423 -6.86 -28.34 -1.01
N THR A 424 -7.75 -28.65 -1.96
CA THR A 424 -7.46 -29.60 -3.04
C THR A 424 -6.42 -29.01 -3.98
N ARG A 425 -5.40 -29.78 -4.34
CA ARG A 425 -4.38 -29.43 -5.32
C ARG A 425 -4.75 -29.99 -6.68
N ASN A 426 -4.71 -29.16 -7.71
CA ASN A 426 -4.86 -29.61 -9.09
C ASN A 426 -3.49 -29.96 -9.68
N SER A 427 -3.43 -30.92 -10.59
CA SER A 427 -2.17 -31.37 -11.22
C SER A 427 -1.44 -30.25 -11.98
N GLY A 428 -2.15 -29.21 -12.41
CA GLY A 428 -1.60 -28.04 -13.09
C GLY A 428 -1.20 -26.86 -12.18
N ASP A 429 -1.41 -26.95 -10.87
CA ASP A 429 -1.05 -25.88 -9.92
C ASP A 429 0.49 -25.77 -9.81
N ARG A 430 1.05 -24.60 -10.15
CA ARG A 430 2.51 -24.31 -10.11
C ARG A 430 2.93 -23.56 -8.85
N ALA A 431 2.02 -22.81 -8.25
CA ALA A 431 2.29 -22.03 -7.05
C ALA A 431 1.05 -21.95 -6.17
N VAL A 432 1.26 -21.89 -4.86
CA VAL A 432 0.21 -21.77 -3.85
C VAL A 432 0.63 -20.72 -2.84
N TYR A 433 -0.28 -19.83 -2.51
CA TYR A 433 -0.05 -18.72 -1.57
C TYR A 433 -1.14 -18.66 -0.51
N LEU A 434 -0.74 -18.43 0.73
CA LEU A 434 -1.62 -18.02 1.83
C LEU A 434 -1.56 -16.51 1.96
N MET A 435 -2.72 -15.84 1.84
CA MET A 435 -2.89 -14.42 2.14
C MET A 435 -3.54 -14.30 3.51
N VAL A 436 -2.96 -13.49 4.40
CA VAL A 436 -3.53 -13.16 5.72
C VAL A 436 -3.53 -11.66 5.93
N MET A 437 -4.69 -11.08 6.19
CA MET A 437 -4.90 -9.66 6.42
C MET A 437 -5.34 -9.40 7.86
N GLY A 438 -4.78 -8.35 8.48
CA GLY A 438 -5.33 -7.76 9.71
C GLY A 438 -6.56 -6.96 9.38
N ALA A 439 -7.72 -7.31 9.94
CA ALA A 439 -9.01 -6.75 9.54
C ALA A 439 -9.87 -6.46 10.78
N PRO A 440 -9.51 -5.46 11.59
CA PRO A 440 -10.18 -5.19 12.86
C PRO A 440 -11.70 -5.04 12.71
N SER A 441 -12.44 -5.51 13.71
CA SER A 441 -13.91 -5.52 13.70
C SER A 441 -14.53 -4.14 13.95
N THR A 442 -13.70 -3.16 14.30
CA THR A 442 -14.03 -1.73 14.37
C THR A 442 -13.07 -0.93 13.49
N MET A 443 -13.49 0.28 13.12
CA MET A 443 -12.66 1.14 12.29
C MET A 443 -11.49 1.72 13.10
N GLN A 444 -10.26 1.33 12.75
CA GLN A 444 -9.04 1.90 13.34
C GLN A 444 -8.54 3.05 12.44
N LYS A 445 -8.83 4.30 12.82
CA LYS A 445 -8.34 5.47 12.08
C LYS A 445 -6.88 5.72 12.43
N ILE A 446 -6.06 5.98 11.41
CA ILE A 446 -4.62 6.24 11.55
C ILE A 446 -4.37 7.61 10.97
N LYS A 447 -3.88 8.54 11.80
CA LYS A 447 -3.63 9.92 11.38
C LYS A 447 -2.36 10.01 10.53
N TRP A 448 -2.20 11.12 9.83
CA TRP A 448 -0.97 11.47 9.12
C TRP A 448 0.25 11.31 10.03
N ASP A 449 1.25 10.56 9.55
CA ASP A 449 2.51 10.29 10.26
C ASP A 449 2.36 9.76 11.69
N GLN A 450 1.27 9.04 11.99
CA GLN A 450 1.09 8.44 13.30
C GLN A 450 2.27 7.54 13.68
N SER A 451 2.79 7.70 14.90
CA SER A 451 3.93 6.94 15.41
C SER A 451 3.70 5.43 15.28
N TYR A 452 4.66 4.70 14.69
CA TYR A 452 4.55 3.25 14.45
C TYR A 452 4.19 2.43 15.69
N TYR A 453 4.75 2.78 16.86
CA TYR A 453 4.45 2.09 18.12
C TYR A 453 3.00 2.25 18.59
N ALA A 454 2.27 3.23 18.04
CA ALA A 454 0.86 3.51 18.31
C ALA A 454 -0.05 2.93 17.21
N ILE A 455 0.44 2.01 16.38
CA ILE A 455 -0.34 1.32 15.35
C ILE A 455 -0.43 -0.16 15.71
N TYR A 456 -1.65 -0.69 15.75
CA TYR A 456 -1.86 -2.11 16.00
C TYR A 456 -1.36 -2.97 14.85
N ARG A 457 -0.67 -4.05 15.21
CA ARG A 457 -0.43 -5.21 14.34
C ARG A 457 -1.30 -6.36 14.82
N TYR A 458 -1.55 -7.32 13.94
CA TYR A 458 -2.46 -8.45 14.19
C TYR A 458 -1.72 -9.80 14.03
N PRO A 459 -0.90 -10.21 15.02
CA PRO A 459 -0.07 -11.42 14.93
C PRO A 459 -0.90 -12.69 14.79
N TRP A 460 -0.34 -13.69 14.11
CA TRP A 460 -1.04 -14.94 13.84
C TRP A 460 -0.08 -16.13 13.70
N SER A 461 -0.65 -17.33 13.78
CA SER A 461 0.05 -18.61 13.58
C SER A 461 -0.76 -19.54 12.69
N VAL A 462 -0.10 -20.54 12.13
CA VAL A 462 -0.72 -21.56 11.29
C VAL A 462 -0.12 -22.93 11.58
N THR A 463 -0.97 -23.96 11.60
CA THR A 463 -0.54 -25.36 11.54
C THR A 463 -0.82 -25.90 10.15
N LEU A 464 0.20 -26.47 9.51
CA LEU A 464 0.09 -26.99 8.15
C LEU A 464 0.17 -28.52 8.15
N THR A 465 -0.72 -29.16 7.37
CA THR A 465 -0.66 -30.60 7.11
C THR A 465 -0.42 -30.82 5.62
N ASN A 466 0.55 -31.67 5.25
CA ASN A 466 0.97 -31.93 3.87
C ASN A 466 1.46 -30.68 3.10
N ALA A 467 1.92 -29.65 3.82
CA ALA A 467 2.57 -28.48 3.25
C ALA A 467 3.53 -27.85 4.28
N ALA A 468 4.47 -27.05 3.82
CA ALA A 468 5.32 -26.19 4.64
C ALA A 468 5.38 -24.78 4.03
N PRO A 469 5.60 -23.70 4.80
CA PRO A 469 5.92 -22.41 4.21
C PRO A 469 7.28 -22.50 3.51
N ALA A 470 7.45 -21.74 2.42
CA ALA A 470 8.72 -21.65 1.72
C ALA A 470 9.86 -21.28 2.69
N GLY A 471 10.97 -22.01 2.60
CA GLY A 471 12.10 -21.92 3.52
C GLY A 471 12.07 -22.94 4.66
N SER A 472 10.93 -23.60 4.92
CA SER A 472 10.79 -24.63 5.97
C SER A 472 10.54 -26.03 5.43
N GLN A 473 10.39 -26.20 4.11
CA GLN A 473 10.24 -27.51 3.48
C GLN A 473 11.54 -28.34 3.53
N PRO A 474 11.47 -29.68 3.44
CA PRO A 474 12.65 -30.51 3.25
C PRO A 474 13.46 -30.07 2.02
N GLY A 475 14.78 -29.91 2.20
CA GLY A 475 15.67 -29.44 1.13
C GLY A 475 15.46 -27.97 0.74
N ALA A 476 14.94 -27.13 1.65
CA ALA A 476 14.80 -25.70 1.41
C ALA A 476 16.12 -25.08 0.90
N PRO A 477 16.07 -24.26 -0.16
CA PRO A 477 17.27 -23.66 -0.74
C PRO A 477 17.92 -22.69 0.25
N THR A 478 19.25 -22.60 0.17
CA THR A 478 19.97 -21.50 0.82
C THR A 478 19.65 -20.18 0.11
N PRO A 479 19.76 -19.03 0.82
CA PRO A 479 19.49 -17.74 0.19
C PRO A 479 20.29 -17.48 -1.10
N THR A 480 21.60 -17.76 -1.13
CA THR A 480 22.42 -17.61 -2.35
C THR A 480 23.06 -18.95 -2.74
N LEU A 481 23.54 -19.07 -4.00
CA LEU A 481 24.28 -20.25 -4.49
C LEU A 481 25.57 -20.51 -3.72
N VAL A 482 26.31 -19.43 -3.39
CA VAL A 482 27.57 -19.50 -2.66
C VAL A 482 27.49 -18.61 -1.42
N GLY A 483 27.71 -19.23 -0.26
CA GLY A 483 27.67 -18.59 1.05
C GLY A 483 27.90 -19.60 2.16
N ARG A 484 27.77 -19.16 3.40
CA ARG A 484 27.94 -19.98 4.60
C ARG A 484 27.07 -19.50 5.74
N ARG A 485 26.83 -20.38 6.71
CA ARG A 485 26.25 -20.01 8.01
C ARG A 485 27.34 -19.33 8.86
N HIS A 486 27.04 -18.20 9.48
CA HIS A 486 27.97 -17.53 10.37
C HIS A 486 28.16 -18.35 11.64
N ALA A 487 29.41 -18.54 12.10
CA ALA A 487 29.71 -19.36 13.28
C ALA A 487 29.10 -18.78 14.56
N ASN A 488 28.99 -17.46 14.65
CA ASN A 488 28.32 -16.76 15.74
C ASN A 488 26.89 -16.38 15.31
N GLY A 489 25.92 -17.20 15.72
CA GLY A 489 24.47 -16.98 15.53
C GLY A 489 23.78 -17.82 14.45
N GLY A 490 24.51 -18.33 13.45
CA GLY A 490 23.96 -19.24 12.42
C GLY A 490 23.19 -18.57 11.28
N GLY A 491 23.22 -17.24 11.16
CA GLY A 491 22.64 -16.54 10.02
C GLY A 491 23.37 -16.76 8.71
N TRP A 492 22.76 -16.40 7.58
CA TRP A 492 23.37 -16.61 6.26
C TRP A 492 24.30 -15.48 5.87
N VAL A 493 25.49 -15.81 5.37
CA VAL A 493 26.47 -14.85 4.84
C VAL A 493 26.83 -15.27 3.42
N ALA A 494 26.47 -14.43 2.45
CA ALA A 494 26.85 -14.62 1.05
C ALA A 494 28.37 -14.43 0.87
N SER A 495 28.93 -15.08 -0.15
CA SER A 495 30.36 -14.93 -0.50
C SER A 495 30.76 -13.50 -0.87
N THR A 496 29.79 -12.67 -1.27
CA THR A 496 29.93 -11.25 -1.62
C THR A 496 29.94 -10.31 -0.41
N ALA A 497 29.77 -10.83 0.81
CA ALA A 497 29.73 -10.03 2.03
C ALA A 497 31.00 -10.23 2.88
N ASN A 498 31.43 -9.15 3.54
CA ASN A 498 32.51 -9.16 4.51
C ASN A 498 31.92 -9.11 5.92
N VAL A 499 32.11 -10.18 6.70
CA VAL A 499 31.54 -10.31 8.06
C VAL A 499 32.65 -10.74 9.01
N ALA A 500 32.91 -9.93 10.03
CA ALA A 500 33.89 -10.21 11.07
C ALA A 500 33.45 -11.43 11.90
N SER A 501 34.41 -12.28 12.31
CA SER A 501 34.13 -13.45 13.15
C SER A 501 33.56 -13.10 14.52
N THR A 502 33.79 -11.88 14.99
CA THR A 502 33.26 -11.33 16.26
C THR A 502 31.83 -10.80 16.13
N ALA A 503 31.34 -10.53 14.92
CA ALA A 503 29.97 -10.10 14.72
C ALA A 503 28.98 -11.23 15.04
N TYR A 504 27.75 -10.89 15.39
CA TYR A 504 26.66 -11.86 15.54
C TYR A 504 25.72 -11.75 14.34
N VAL A 505 25.41 -12.87 13.70
CA VAL A 505 24.37 -12.95 12.65
C VAL A 505 23.36 -14.00 13.07
N GLY A 506 22.17 -13.56 13.49
CA GLY A 506 21.11 -14.40 14.01
C GLY A 506 20.58 -15.41 12.98
N PRO A 507 19.95 -16.50 13.41
CA PRO A 507 19.67 -17.67 12.56
C PRO A 507 18.78 -17.39 11.35
N ARG A 508 17.98 -16.31 11.43
CA ARG A 508 17.05 -15.86 10.38
C ARG A 508 17.53 -14.61 9.64
N ALA A 509 18.57 -13.96 10.13
CA ALA A 509 19.19 -12.82 9.48
C ALA A 509 20.05 -13.28 8.29
N ARG A 510 20.22 -12.37 7.32
CA ARG A 510 21.06 -12.61 6.14
C ARG A 510 21.92 -11.39 5.78
N VAL A 511 23.19 -11.64 5.46
CA VAL A 511 24.13 -10.65 4.93
C VAL A 511 24.45 -11.05 3.50
N LEU A 512 23.87 -10.34 2.54
CA LEU A 512 23.96 -10.60 1.10
C LEU A 512 25.04 -9.76 0.42
N ALA A 513 25.42 -8.63 1.01
CA ALA A 513 26.52 -7.78 0.57
C ALA A 513 26.95 -6.85 1.73
N GLY A 514 28.00 -6.05 1.52
CA GLY A 514 28.43 -5.01 2.46
C GLY A 514 29.37 -5.52 3.55
N ASN A 515 29.54 -4.69 4.59
CA ASN A 515 30.47 -4.93 5.69
C ASN A 515 29.74 -5.01 7.02
N VAL A 516 29.97 -6.08 7.77
CA VAL A 516 29.54 -6.23 9.17
C VAL A 516 30.79 -6.43 10.02
N LEU A 517 31.17 -5.41 10.78
CA LEU A 517 32.48 -5.28 11.42
C LEU A 517 32.36 -5.22 12.95
N GLY A 518 33.44 -5.54 13.66
CA GLY A 518 33.49 -5.47 15.12
C GLY A 518 32.50 -6.45 15.78
N ASN A 519 31.77 -5.98 16.79
CA ASN A 519 30.76 -6.75 17.52
C ASN A 519 29.34 -6.43 17.05
N ALA A 520 29.17 -5.94 15.83
CA ALA A 520 27.86 -5.62 15.27
C ALA A 520 26.94 -6.85 15.32
N ARG A 521 25.65 -6.62 15.57
CA ARG A 521 24.62 -7.65 15.68
C ARG A 521 23.59 -7.47 14.59
N ILE A 522 23.42 -8.50 13.76
CA ILE A 522 22.33 -8.59 12.78
C ILE A 522 21.38 -9.67 13.29
N ASP A 523 20.14 -9.32 13.60
CA ASP A 523 19.17 -10.22 14.22
C ASP A 523 17.78 -10.12 13.58
N GLY A 524 16.83 -10.91 14.08
CA GLY A 524 15.49 -10.99 13.52
C GLY A 524 15.56 -11.50 12.08
N HIS A 525 14.81 -10.86 11.19
CA HIS A 525 14.82 -11.09 9.74
C HIS A 525 15.59 -9.99 8.98
N ALA A 526 16.49 -9.27 9.66
CA ALA A 526 17.27 -8.21 9.04
C ALA A 526 18.10 -8.73 7.85
N THR A 527 18.12 -7.93 6.79
CA THR A 527 18.75 -8.24 5.50
C THR A 527 19.74 -7.15 5.13
N VAL A 528 21.04 -7.45 5.14
CA VAL A 528 22.09 -6.52 4.72
C VAL A 528 22.41 -6.71 3.24
N MET A 529 22.19 -5.69 2.41
CA MET A 529 22.43 -5.73 0.95
C MET A 529 23.51 -4.74 0.48
N GLY A 530 24.30 -4.21 1.42
CA GLY A 530 25.39 -3.28 1.17
C GLY A 530 25.77 -2.52 2.43
N GLY A 531 26.52 -1.43 2.29
CA GLY A 531 26.77 -0.48 3.36
C GLY A 531 27.67 -1.05 4.45
N THR A 532 27.69 -0.37 5.60
CA THR A 532 28.53 -0.75 6.74
C THR A 532 27.76 -0.76 8.05
N VAL A 533 27.83 -1.89 8.76
CA VAL A 533 27.36 -2.04 10.14
C VAL A 533 28.59 -2.33 11.00
N GLN A 534 28.86 -1.52 12.01
CA GLN A 534 30.11 -1.62 12.78
C GLN A 534 29.96 -1.28 14.27
N GLY A 535 31.02 -1.50 15.04
CA GLY A 535 31.02 -1.27 16.48
C GLY A 535 30.18 -2.31 17.21
N ASN A 536 29.22 -1.86 18.03
CA ASN A 536 28.21 -2.68 18.70
C ASN A 536 26.80 -2.39 18.16
N ALA A 537 26.70 -1.83 16.94
CA ALA A 537 25.43 -1.49 16.34
C ALA A 537 24.53 -2.72 16.13
N VAL A 538 23.22 -2.52 16.20
CA VAL A 538 22.23 -3.59 16.05
C VAL A 538 21.30 -3.31 14.87
N LEU A 539 21.22 -4.24 13.92
CA LEU A 539 20.12 -4.32 12.97
C LEU A 539 19.19 -5.46 13.38
N ASP A 540 17.90 -5.21 13.49
CA ASP A 540 16.90 -6.17 13.98
C ASP A 540 15.57 -6.05 13.19
N GLY A 541 14.58 -6.87 13.54
CA GLY A 541 13.24 -6.83 12.97
C GLY A 541 13.24 -7.19 11.49
N LEU A 542 12.67 -6.33 10.65
CA LEU A 542 12.63 -6.50 9.19
C LEU A 542 13.63 -5.62 8.45
N THR A 543 14.61 -5.05 9.16
CA THR A 543 15.48 -4.01 8.60
C THR A 543 16.15 -4.48 7.31
N VAL A 544 15.89 -3.74 6.23
CA VAL A 544 16.60 -3.90 4.96
C VAL A 544 17.67 -2.82 4.86
N TRP A 545 18.94 -3.20 4.84
CA TRP A 545 20.07 -2.26 4.89
C TRP A 545 20.72 -2.06 3.51
N HIS A 546 20.81 -0.81 3.05
CA HIS A 546 21.22 -0.46 1.68
C HIS A 546 22.67 0.06 1.57
N PRO A 547 23.29 0.02 0.37
CA PRO A 547 24.69 0.42 0.13
C PRO A 547 25.13 1.83 0.57
N GLY A 548 24.21 2.78 0.68
CA GLY A 548 24.50 4.16 1.10
C GLY A 548 24.44 4.40 2.62
N ALA A 549 24.19 3.37 3.42
CA ALA A 549 23.99 3.51 4.86
C ALA A 549 25.18 3.01 5.68
N THR A 550 25.55 3.79 6.69
CA THR A 550 26.50 3.40 7.75
C THR A 550 25.84 3.47 9.12
N ILE A 551 26.10 2.48 9.98
CA ILE A 551 25.70 2.49 11.39
C ILE A 551 26.85 2.04 12.29
N GLY A 552 27.05 2.75 13.40
CA GLY A 552 28.17 2.51 14.31
C GLY A 552 27.84 2.68 15.80
N ALA A 553 28.88 2.58 16.63
CA ALA A 553 28.80 2.70 18.08
C ALA A 553 27.77 1.75 18.69
N ASN A 554 26.72 2.24 19.36
CA ASN A 554 25.66 1.44 19.98
C ASN A 554 24.28 1.75 19.35
N ALA A 555 24.27 2.31 18.13
CA ALA A 555 23.05 2.67 17.44
C ALA A 555 22.25 1.42 17.00
N GLN A 556 20.95 1.60 16.81
CA GLN A 556 20.04 0.49 16.46
C GLN A 556 19.14 0.85 15.29
N ALA A 557 18.85 -0.14 14.45
CA ALA A 557 17.78 -0.06 13.47
C ALA A 557 16.84 -1.27 13.58
N ASN A 558 15.56 -1.01 13.64
CA ASN A 558 14.50 -2.02 13.58
C ASN A 558 13.37 -1.46 12.72
N THR A 559 13.50 -1.59 11.40
CA THR A 559 12.61 -0.95 10.43
C THR A 559 11.68 -1.94 9.71
N ALA A 560 10.56 -1.44 9.17
CA ALA A 560 9.55 -2.23 8.46
C ALA A 560 9.21 -1.71 7.04
N PHE A 561 9.66 -0.50 6.70
CA PHE A 561 9.54 0.13 5.39
C PHE A 561 10.93 0.52 4.88
N MET A 562 11.13 0.56 3.55
CA MET A 562 12.33 0.99 2.82
C MET A 562 13.49 1.44 3.73
N GLY A 563 14.38 0.52 4.05
CA GLY A 563 15.29 0.74 5.17
C GLY A 563 16.41 1.75 4.89
N PRO A 564 17.28 2.01 5.88
CA PRO A 564 18.30 3.05 5.79
C PRO A 564 19.18 2.91 4.55
N GLY A 565 19.40 4.03 3.85
CA GLY A 565 20.12 4.07 2.57
C GLY A 565 19.25 3.91 1.33
N ALA A 566 17.93 3.67 1.48
CA ALA A 566 17.01 3.53 0.37
C ALA A 566 16.57 4.86 -0.25
N PHE A 567 16.64 6.00 0.44
CA PHE A 567 16.27 7.29 -0.17
C PHE A 567 17.49 8.15 -0.48
N VAL A 568 18.42 8.18 0.47
CA VAL A 568 19.65 8.97 0.43
C VAL A 568 20.73 8.22 1.21
N ALA A 569 21.98 8.64 1.07
CA ALA A 569 23.04 8.16 1.95
C ALA A 569 22.78 8.65 3.39
N VAL A 570 23.01 7.78 4.38
CA VAL A 570 22.75 8.08 5.80
C VAL A 570 23.86 7.55 6.71
N ASN A 571 24.11 8.22 7.82
CA ASN A 571 25.06 7.79 8.83
C ASN A 571 24.43 7.87 10.23
N ILE A 572 24.17 6.71 10.83
CA ILE A 572 23.52 6.59 12.13
C ILE A 572 24.59 6.25 13.19
N ALA A 573 24.72 7.06 14.22
CA ALA A 573 25.82 6.95 15.17
C ALA A 573 25.37 7.03 16.64
N GLY A 574 26.34 6.91 17.56
CA GLY A 574 26.13 7.04 18.99
C GLY A 574 25.15 6.00 19.55
N THR A 575 24.03 6.48 20.10
CA THR A 575 22.95 5.66 20.68
C THR A 575 21.62 5.83 19.96
N THR A 576 21.62 6.48 18.77
CA THR A 576 20.39 6.68 17.98
C THR A 576 19.70 5.36 17.68
N GLN A 577 18.38 5.37 17.74
CA GLN A 577 17.54 4.26 17.33
C GLN A 577 16.58 4.71 16.23
N VAL A 578 16.60 4.03 15.09
CA VAL A 578 15.63 4.20 14.00
C VAL A 578 14.68 3.00 13.99
N ARG A 579 13.39 3.24 14.16
CA ARG A 579 12.42 2.16 14.44
C ARG A 579 11.14 2.29 13.61
N GLY A 580 10.48 1.17 13.36
CA GLY A 580 9.17 1.12 12.69
C GLY A 580 9.23 1.36 11.18
N ASP A 581 8.18 1.94 10.61
CA ASP A 581 8.09 2.30 9.19
C ASP A 581 8.85 3.60 8.89
N ILE A 582 10.18 3.54 8.96
CA ILE A 582 11.00 4.76 8.84
C ILE A 582 11.28 5.17 7.38
N GLU A 583 11.26 6.47 7.12
CA GLU A 583 11.78 7.10 5.89
C GLU A 583 12.85 8.12 6.28
N LEU A 584 14.12 7.75 6.09
CA LEU A 584 15.26 8.60 6.42
C LEU A 584 15.67 9.47 5.23
N ARG A 585 15.70 10.80 5.42
CA ARG A 585 16.06 11.79 4.40
C ARG A 585 17.43 12.45 4.66
N GLU A 586 17.85 13.36 3.76
CA GLU A 586 19.20 13.92 3.73
C GLU A 586 19.52 14.73 4.99
N GLY A 587 20.81 14.77 5.37
CA GLY A 587 21.28 15.49 6.56
C GLY A 587 21.10 14.73 7.88
N THR A 588 20.57 13.51 7.87
CA THR A 588 20.29 12.71 9.07
C THR A 588 21.55 12.08 9.67
N THR A 589 22.17 12.76 10.64
CA THR A 589 23.28 12.20 11.45
C THR A 589 23.14 12.44 12.95
N PRO A 590 22.05 11.97 13.59
CA PRO A 590 21.92 12.05 15.03
C PRO A 590 22.91 11.10 15.72
N THR A 591 23.30 11.46 16.94
CA THR A 591 24.11 10.60 17.83
C THR A 591 23.31 10.09 19.03
N GLN A 592 22.04 10.50 19.17
CA GLN A 592 21.08 10.05 20.18
C GLN A 592 19.64 10.20 19.65
N GLY A 593 18.64 9.82 20.43
CA GLY A 593 17.22 9.91 20.07
C GLY A 593 16.63 8.58 19.58
N VAL A 594 15.30 8.49 19.58
CA VAL A 594 14.54 7.34 19.09
C VAL A 594 13.45 7.84 18.15
N PHE A 595 13.55 7.45 16.88
CA PHE A 595 12.72 8.00 15.80
C PHE A 595 11.85 6.92 15.17
N TYR A 596 10.59 7.30 14.88
CA TYR A 596 9.57 6.46 14.28
C TYR A 596 8.94 7.21 13.11
N GLY A 597 8.80 6.59 11.93
CA GLY A 597 8.14 7.22 10.78
C GLY A 597 9.05 8.10 9.90
N TYR A 598 8.56 9.26 9.44
CA TYR A 598 9.40 10.20 8.68
C TYR A 598 10.48 10.80 9.56
N ALA A 599 11.73 10.83 9.08
CA ALA A 599 12.77 11.57 9.76
C ALA A 599 13.77 12.24 8.81
N ASP A 600 13.92 13.56 9.00
CA ASP A 600 14.91 14.43 8.36
C ASP A 600 15.77 15.14 9.42
N ASP A 601 16.67 16.03 9.00
CA ASP A 601 17.54 16.77 9.91
C ASP A 601 16.75 17.63 10.93
N ALA A 602 15.59 18.18 10.54
CA ALA A 602 14.79 19.02 11.41
C ALA A 602 14.07 18.17 12.48
N THR A 603 13.42 17.08 12.07
CA THR A 603 12.72 16.19 13.02
C THR A 603 13.72 15.51 13.96
N MET A 604 14.91 15.14 13.49
CA MET A 604 15.90 14.45 14.31
C MET A 604 16.55 15.32 15.40
N ARG A 605 16.37 16.64 15.32
CA ARG A 605 16.81 17.60 16.35
C ARG A 605 15.67 18.08 17.24
N ASN A 606 14.43 17.68 16.96
CA ASN A 606 13.26 18.14 17.67
C ASN A 606 12.81 17.12 18.74
N PRO A 607 12.74 17.50 20.03
CA PRO A 607 12.22 16.65 21.10
C PRO A 607 10.82 16.10 20.86
N GLU A 608 9.95 16.84 20.16
CA GLU A 608 8.58 16.41 19.81
C GLU A 608 8.53 15.21 18.87
N PHE A 609 9.67 14.87 18.25
CA PHE A 609 9.83 13.73 17.33
C PHE A 609 10.81 12.68 17.88
N GLY A 610 11.22 12.79 19.15
CA GLY A 610 11.99 11.76 19.84
C GLY A 610 13.48 12.02 19.99
N ALA A 611 13.97 13.23 19.69
CA ALA A 611 15.39 13.60 19.89
C ALA A 611 15.87 13.43 21.34
N ASP A 612 14.97 13.61 22.31
CA ASP A 612 15.25 13.44 23.75
C ASP A 612 14.97 12.03 24.29
N LEU A 613 14.40 11.14 23.47
CA LEU A 613 14.22 9.75 23.88
C LEU A 613 15.58 9.03 23.98
N ARG A 614 15.68 8.15 24.97
CA ARG A 614 16.86 7.29 25.20
C ARG A 614 16.54 5.81 25.12
N GLN A 615 15.25 5.47 25.21
CA GLN A 615 14.75 4.11 25.13
C GLN A 615 13.61 4.04 24.12
N ALA A 616 13.47 2.87 23.50
CA ALA A 616 12.35 2.59 22.63
C ALA A 616 11.04 2.74 23.40
N VAL A 617 10.08 3.46 22.80
CA VAL A 617 8.71 3.52 23.28
C VAL A 617 8.10 2.12 23.13
N PRO A 618 7.52 1.55 24.20
CA PRO A 618 6.81 0.28 24.09
C PRO A 618 5.59 0.42 23.17
N GLU A 619 5.35 -0.61 22.37
CA GLU A 619 4.26 -0.59 21.39
C GLU A 619 2.91 -0.92 22.02
N ILE A 620 1.82 -0.41 21.43
CA ILE A 620 0.45 -0.73 21.84
C ILE A 620 0.05 -2.18 21.53
N THR A 621 0.76 -2.82 20.59
CA THR A 621 0.58 -4.25 20.27
C THR A 621 1.37 -5.08 21.26
N ALA A 622 0.72 -6.03 21.94
CA ALA A 622 1.42 -6.94 22.84
C ALA A 622 2.22 -7.97 22.03
N ARG A 623 3.51 -8.15 22.34
CA ARG A 623 4.27 -9.30 21.83
C ARG A 623 3.73 -10.58 22.49
N PRO A 624 3.14 -11.52 21.74
CA PRO A 624 2.53 -12.70 22.37
C PRO A 624 3.57 -13.56 23.09
N ALA A 625 3.16 -14.27 24.15
CA ALA A 625 4.08 -15.08 24.94
C ALA A 625 4.75 -16.17 24.08
N GLY A 626 6.07 -16.32 24.25
CA GLY A 626 6.89 -17.26 23.49
C GLY A 626 7.29 -16.80 22.09
N TRP A 627 7.01 -15.54 21.72
CA TRP A 627 7.44 -14.92 20.45
C TRP A 627 8.90 -14.49 20.40
#